data_AF-A0A536SFE0-F1
#
_entry.id   AF-A0A536SFE0-F1
#
_cell.length_a   1.000
_cell.length_b   1.000
_cell.length_c   1.000
_cell.angle_alpha   90.00
_cell.angle_beta   90.00
_cell.angle_gamma   90.00
#
_symmetry.space_group_name_H-M   'P 1'
#
loop_
_entity.id
_entity.type
_entity.pdbx_description
1 polymer ?
#
loop_
_entity_poly.entity_id
_entity_poly.type
_entity_poly.pdbx_seq_one_letter_code
_entity_poly.pdbx_strand_id
1 'polypeptide(L)'
;VLDVYSGTDCAADRLGPIPHNPLPSTRDDMKLTGPGGGRIFEGPHPLLPADKVRHVGEAVAMVIAETKDQAADAAEAVEAEYEELPWVTHSEDALSPGAPAVWDEAPENVLVDTVFGDREATDRAFTAADHVVKMDFHIARCTAVAIEPRAALGHYDAATGR
;
A
#
# COMPACT_ATOMS: atom_id res chain seq x y z
N VAL A 1 -22.16 -19.92 -9.95
CA VAL A 1 -21.23 -19.43 -8.92
C VAL A 1 -20.84 -20.60 -8.06
N LEU A 2 -19.55 -20.84 -7.87
CA LEU A 2 -19.04 -21.95 -7.08
C LEU A 2 -18.82 -21.54 -5.64
N ASP A 3 -18.20 -20.38 -5.41
CA ASP A 3 -17.97 -19.85 -4.06
C ASP A 3 -17.71 -18.33 -4.07
N VAL A 4 -17.80 -17.70 -2.90
CA VAL A 4 -17.43 -16.30 -2.67
C VAL A 4 -16.65 -16.20 -1.36
N TYR A 5 -15.42 -15.68 -1.43
CA TYR A 5 -14.55 -15.52 -0.27
C TYR A 5 -14.37 -14.04 0.09
N SER A 6 -14.18 -13.78 1.38
CA SER A 6 -14.01 -12.46 1.99
C SER A 6 -12.74 -12.40 2.86
N GLY A 7 -12.46 -11.22 3.43
CA GLY A 7 -11.42 -11.10 4.45
C GLY A 7 -11.65 -11.99 5.67
N THR A 8 -12.90 -12.29 6.02
CA THR A 8 -13.23 -13.21 7.13
C THR A 8 -12.79 -14.64 6.81
N ASP A 9 -12.97 -15.09 5.58
CA ASP A 9 -12.54 -16.43 5.13
C ASP A 9 -11.01 -16.53 5.13
N CYS A 10 -10.34 -15.48 4.63
CA CYS A 10 -8.88 -15.38 4.70
C CYS A 10 -8.36 -15.48 6.14
N ALA A 11 -9.03 -14.83 7.09
CA ALA A 11 -8.68 -14.90 8.51
C ALA A 11 -8.95 -16.30 9.12
N ALA A 12 -10.08 -16.93 8.77
CA ALA A 12 -10.41 -18.29 9.22
C ALA A 12 -9.37 -19.31 8.76
N ASP A 13 -8.90 -19.18 7.52
CA ASP A 13 -7.86 -20.03 6.92
C ASP A 13 -6.43 -19.61 7.31
N ARG A 14 -6.29 -18.54 8.10
CA ARG A 14 -5.00 -17.99 8.56
C ARG A 14 -4.06 -17.65 7.40
N LEU A 15 -4.62 -17.14 6.32
CA LEU A 15 -3.84 -16.65 5.20
C LEU A 15 -3.07 -15.39 5.62
N GLY A 16 -1.78 -15.38 5.34
CA GLY A 16 -0.93 -14.22 5.59
C GLY A 16 -1.18 -13.08 4.59
N PRO A 17 -0.71 -11.86 4.91
CA PRO A 17 -0.68 -10.77 3.94
C PRO A 17 0.22 -11.12 2.75
N ILE A 18 0.04 -10.39 1.64
CA ILE A 18 0.88 -10.51 0.45
C ILE A 18 2.34 -10.28 0.85
N PRO A 19 3.24 -11.26 0.63
CA PRO A 19 4.63 -11.15 1.02
C PRO A 19 5.35 -10.20 0.06
N HIS A 20 5.40 -8.92 0.43
CA HIS A 20 6.16 -7.90 -0.27
C HIS A 20 7.15 -7.26 0.71
N ASN A 21 8.26 -6.75 0.18
CA ASN A 21 9.23 -5.99 0.95
C ASN A 21 9.41 -4.62 0.27
N PRO A 22 8.86 -3.54 0.84
CA PRO A 22 9.00 -2.20 0.28
C PRO A 22 10.37 -1.58 0.56
N LEU A 23 11.22 -2.23 1.35
CA LEU A 23 12.50 -1.67 1.81
C LEU A 23 13.67 -2.06 0.89
N PRO A 24 14.51 -1.09 0.51
CA PRO A 24 15.74 -1.36 -0.24
C PRO A 24 16.68 -2.31 0.53
N SER A 25 16.95 -3.48 -0.05
CA SER A 25 17.59 -4.62 0.64
C SER A 25 18.94 -5.03 0.06
N THR A 26 19.37 -4.46 -1.06
CA THR A 26 20.68 -4.80 -1.64
C THR A 26 21.84 -4.17 -0.86
N ARG A 27 23.07 -4.61 -1.12
CA ARG A 27 24.28 -4.07 -0.47
C ARG A 27 24.45 -2.58 -0.73
N ASP A 28 24.12 -2.14 -1.94
CA ASP A 28 24.46 -0.81 -2.43
C ASP A 28 23.28 0.19 -2.24
N ASP A 29 22.13 -0.31 -1.78
CA ASP A 29 20.97 0.52 -1.48
C ASP A 29 21.18 1.37 -0.23
N MET A 30 20.77 2.63 -0.31
CA MET A 30 20.64 3.51 0.85
C MET A 30 19.61 2.95 1.83
N LYS A 31 19.94 2.96 3.13
CA LYS A 31 19.10 2.37 4.17
C LYS A 31 18.13 3.40 4.72
N LEU A 32 16.85 3.13 4.54
CA LEU A 32 15.77 3.97 5.01
C LEU A 32 15.53 3.74 6.51
N THR A 33 15.10 4.79 7.20
CA THR A 33 14.66 4.82 8.59
C THR A 33 13.25 5.39 8.69
N GLY A 34 12.55 5.03 9.77
CA GLY A 34 11.31 5.69 10.16
C GLY A 34 11.58 6.98 10.95
N PRO A 35 10.51 7.64 11.45
CA PRO A 35 10.59 8.86 12.25
C PRO A 35 11.65 8.80 13.35
N GLY A 36 12.44 9.88 13.47
CA GLY A 36 13.49 9.98 14.50
C GLY A 36 14.62 8.96 14.37
N GLY A 37 14.84 8.39 13.17
CA GLY A 37 15.81 7.30 12.95
C GLY A 37 15.31 5.94 13.43
N GLY A 38 14.00 5.83 13.70
CA GLY A 38 13.37 4.61 14.18
C GLY A 38 13.20 3.53 13.11
N ARG A 39 12.49 2.46 13.49
CA ARG A 39 12.10 1.40 12.55
C ARG A 39 10.98 1.92 11.63
N ILE A 40 11.02 1.48 10.38
CA ILE A 40 9.93 1.71 9.44
C ILE A 40 8.75 0.83 9.84
N PHE A 41 7.56 1.41 9.88
CA PHE A 41 6.34 0.63 9.96
C PHE A 41 6.00 0.11 8.56
N GLU A 42 6.05 -1.22 8.41
CA GLU A 42 5.63 -1.91 7.21
C GLU A 42 4.18 -2.34 7.39
N GLY A 43 3.25 -1.50 6.93
CA GLY A 43 1.83 -1.81 6.98
C GLY A 43 1.53 -3.12 6.24
N PRO A 44 0.81 -4.07 6.84
CA PRO A 44 0.47 -5.31 6.16
C PRO A 44 -0.36 -5.02 4.90
N HIS A 45 -0.25 -5.89 3.90
CA HIS A 45 -1.07 -5.85 2.69
C HIS A 45 -1.95 -7.10 2.66
N PRO A 46 -3.15 -7.04 3.28
CA PRO A 46 -4.07 -8.17 3.31
C PRO A 46 -4.47 -8.61 1.90
N LEU A 47 -4.80 -9.91 1.73
CA LEU A 47 -5.37 -10.41 0.48
C LEU A 47 -6.74 -9.80 0.24
N LEU A 48 -7.59 -9.85 1.28
CA LEU A 48 -8.89 -9.21 1.40
C LEU A 48 -8.96 -8.68 2.84
N PRO A 49 -9.13 -7.37 3.09
CA PRO A 49 -9.19 -6.83 4.43
C PRO A 49 -10.49 -7.26 5.13
N ALA A 50 -10.38 -7.70 6.38
CA ALA A 50 -11.52 -8.07 7.21
C ALA A 50 -12.00 -6.91 8.11
N ASP A 51 -11.19 -5.86 8.23
CA ASP A 51 -11.38 -4.75 9.16
C ASP A 51 -11.94 -3.49 8.47
N LYS A 52 -11.16 -2.89 7.58
CA LYS A 52 -11.49 -1.66 6.84
C LYS A 52 -10.75 -1.64 5.51
N VAL A 53 -11.35 -0.97 4.53
CA VAL A 53 -10.66 -0.60 3.30
C VAL A 53 -9.88 0.70 3.50
N ARG A 54 -8.68 0.77 2.92
CA ARG A 54 -7.71 1.86 3.08
C ARG A 54 -7.59 2.71 1.83
N HIS A 55 -8.04 2.20 0.67
CA HIS A 55 -8.12 2.97 -0.56
C HIS A 55 -9.22 2.46 -1.49
N VAL A 56 -9.67 3.34 -2.39
CA VAL A 56 -10.58 2.96 -3.48
C VAL A 56 -9.89 1.92 -4.37
N GLY A 57 -10.59 0.81 -4.63
CA GLY A 57 -10.08 -0.30 -5.45
C GLY A 57 -9.35 -1.40 -4.66
N GLU A 58 -9.30 -1.33 -3.33
CA GLU A 58 -8.87 -2.47 -2.51
C GLU A 58 -9.91 -3.60 -2.61
N ALA A 59 -9.45 -4.83 -2.87
CA ALA A 59 -10.34 -5.98 -3.07
C ALA A 59 -10.93 -6.43 -1.74
N VAL A 60 -12.26 -6.60 -1.67
CA VAL A 60 -12.98 -7.01 -0.44
C VAL A 60 -13.59 -8.41 -0.51
N ALA A 61 -13.80 -8.92 -1.72
CA ALA A 61 -14.30 -10.25 -1.97
C ALA A 61 -13.68 -10.86 -3.24
N MET A 62 -13.68 -12.18 -3.32
CA MET A 62 -13.26 -12.96 -4.49
C MET A 62 -14.37 -13.95 -4.86
N VAL A 63 -14.85 -13.88 -6.11
CA VAL A 63 -15.88 -14.77 -6.63
C VAL A 63 -15.26 -15.85 -7.51
N ILE A 64 -15.64 -17.10 -7.26
CA ILE A 64 -15.22 -18.26 -8.05
C ILE A 64 -16.42 -18.79 -8.84
N ALA A 65 -16.24 -19.00 -10.14
CA ALA A 65 -17.28 -19.55 -11.03
C ALA A 65 -16.68 -20.39 -12.15
N GLU A 66 -17.52 -21.13 -12.88
CA GLU A 66 -17.09 -22.00 -13.99
C GLU A 66 -16.70 -21.21 -15.24
N THR A 67 -17.22 -19.99 -15.38
CA THR A 67 -16.96 -19.12 -16.53
C THR A 67 -16.74 -17.68 -16.10
N LYS A 68 -16.06 -16.92 -16.95
CA LYS A 68 -15.79 -15.49 -16.73
C LYS A 68 -17.09 -14.68 -16.59
N ASP A 69 -18.07 -14.93 -17.45
CA ASP A 69 -19.32 -14.16 -17.46
C ASP A 69 -20.12 -14.42 -16.18
N GLN A 70 -20.20 -15.67 -15.73
CA GLN A 70 -20.81 -16.00 -14.43
C GLN A 70 -20.07 -15.34 -13.25
N ALA A 71 -18.73 -15.27 -13.29
CA ALA A 71 -17.96 -14.63 -12.24
C ALA A 71 -18.22 -13.11 -12.20
N ALA A 72 -18.32 -12.47 -13.37
CA ALA A 72 -18.64 -11.05 -13.48
C ALA A 72 -20.05 -10.75 -12.97
N ASP A 73 -21.06 -11.48 -13.45
CA ASP A 73 -22.46 -11.31 -13.02
C ASP A 73 -22.61 -11.49 -11.50
N ALA A 74 -21.90 -12.46 -10.94
CA ALA A 74 -21.95 -12.73 -9.51
C ALA A 74 -21.16 -11.71 -8.67
N ALA A 75 -20.06 -11.17 -9.20
CA ALA A 75 -19.34 -10.07 -8.55
C ALA A 75 -20.21 -8.81 -8.45
N GLU A 76 -21.00 -8.50 -9.46
CA GLU A 76 -21.97 -7.38 -9.43
C GLU A 76 -23.12 -7.61 -8.44
N ALA A 77 -23.40 -8.87 -8.08
CA ALA A 77 -24.42 -9.24 -7.09
C ALA A 77 -23.89 -9.21 -5.65
N VAL A 78 -22.57 -9.02 -5.43
CA VAL A 78 -22.00 -8.87 -4.09
C VAL A 78 -22.36 -7.51 -3.53
N GLU A 79 -23.07 -7.49 -2.41
CA GLU A 79 -23.36 -6.28 -1.64
C GLU A 79 -22.42 -6.18 -0.45
N ALA A 80 -21.81 -5.00 -0.28
CA ALA A 80 -20.95 -4.69 0.86
C ALA A 80 -21.48 -3.43 1.55
N GLU A 81 -21.75 -3.55 2.85
CA GLU A 81 -22.16 -2.43 3.69
C GLU A 81 -20.93 -1.82 4.38
N TYR A 82 -20.80 -0.50 4.29
CA TYR A 82 -19.67 0.23 4.87
C TYR A 82 -20.16 1.29 5.84
N GLU A 83 -19.40 1.46 6.92
CA GLU A 83 -19.38 2.71 7.69
C GLU A 83 -18.29 3.60 7.10
N GLU A 84 -18.65 4.81 6.65
CA GLU A 84 -17.67 5.75 6.11
C GLU A 84 -16.76 6.27 7.23
N LEU A 85 -15.46 6.11 7.02
CA LEU A 85 -14.42 6.64 7.91
C LEU A 85 -13.88 7.96 7.35
N PRO A 86 -13.40 8.87 8.22
CA PRO A 86 -12.64 10.03 7.77
C PRO A 86 -11.44 9.60 6.92
N TRP A 87 -11.21 10.29 5.80
CA TRP A 87 -10.21 9.92 4.82
C TRP A 87 -9.29 11.10 4.46
N VAL A 88 -8.13 10.78 3.90
CA VAL A 88 -7.17 11.76 3.38
C VAL A 88 -6.52 11.22 2.11
N THR A 89 -6.41 12.05 1.07
CA THR A 89 -5.91 11.63 -0.25
C THR A 89 -4.61 12.31 -0.65
N HIS A 90 -4.29 13.46 -0.05
CA HIS A 90 -3.06 14.19 -0.29
C HIS A 90 -2.05 13.93 0.83
N SER A 91 -0.81 13.61 0.47
CA SER A 91 0.22 13.25 1.46
C SER A 91 0.55 14.39 2.42
N GLU A 92 0.54 15.65 1.98
CA GLU A 92 0.81 16.79 2.87
C GLU A 92 -0.31 16.98 3.90
N ASP A 93 -1.58 16.77 3.50
CA ASP A 93 -2.72 16.87 4.41
C ASP A 93 -2.68 15.75 5.45
N ALA A 94 -2.19 14.56 5.07
CA ALA A 94 -2.05 13.41 5.97
C ALA A 94 -1.05 13.65 7.12
N LEU A 95 -0.16 14.63 6.98
CA LEU A 95 0.80 15.05 8.01
C LEU A 95 0.23 16.12 8.95
N SER A 96 -0.95 16.67 8.64
CA SER A 96 -1.54 17.74 9.44
C SER A 96 -2.00 17.21 10.82
N PRO A 97 -1.86 18.01 11.90
CA PRO A 97 -2.38 17.61 13.20
C PRO A 97 -3.87 17.25 13.14
N GLY A 98 -4.22 16.04 13.59
CA GLY A 98 -5.59 15.54 13.58
C GLY A 98 -6.06 14.96 12.23
N ALA A 99 -5.18 14.83 11.24
CA ALA A 99 -5.47 14.05 10.04
C ALA A 99 -5.84 12.60 10.41
N PRO A 100 -6.74 11.94 9.65
CA PRO A 100 -7.11 10.57 9.93
C PRO A 100 -5.92 9.63 9.73
N ALA A 101 -5.68 8.77 10.73
CA ALA A 101 -4.67 7.74 10.66
C ALA A 101 -5.16 6.57 9.80
N VAL A 102 -4.36 6.17 8.80
CA VAL A 102 -4.65 4.96 8.02
C VAL A 102 -4.38 3.72 8.86
N TRP A 103 -3.29 3.74 9.63
CA TRP A 103 -2.84 2.66 10.50
C TRP A 103 -2.72 3.14 11.93
N ASP A 104 -3.24 2.37 12.87
CA ASP A 104 -3.23 2.73 14.29
C ASP A 104 -1.81 2.67 14.87
N GLU A 105 -0.94 1.83 14.29
CA GLU A 105 0.47 1.70 14.65
C GLU A 105 1.36 2.84 14.10
N ALA A 106 0.84 3.64 13.16
CA ALA A 106 1.53 4.80 12.59
C ALA A 106 0.56 6.00 12.48
N PRO A 107 0.12 6.55 13.63
CA PRO A 107 -0.96 7.54 13.67
C PRO A 107 -0.59 8.88 13.04
N GLU A 108 0.70 9.17 12.88
CA GLU A 108 1.20 10.38 12.21
C GLU A 108 1.25 10.22 10.68
N ASN A 109 0.87 9.07 10.12
CA ASN A 109 0.96 8.73 8.70
C ASN A 109 2.39 8.82 8.10
N VAL A 110 3.43 8.87 8.93
CA VAL A 110 4.84 8.88 8.49
C VAL A 110 5.46 7.51 8.69
N LEU A 111 5.68 6.79 7.58
CA LEU A 111 6.29 5.47 7.57
C LEU A 111 7.81 5.54 7.43
N VAL A 112 8.28 6.49 6.61
CA VAL A 112 9.69 6.71 6.27
C VAL A 112 10.03 8.17 6.51
N ASP A 113 11.10 8.38 7.26
CA ASP A 113 11.72 9.69 7.50
C ASP A 113 13.23 9.48 7.54
N THR A 114 13.88 9.77 6.42
CA THR A 114 15.31 9.49 6.24
C THR A 114 15.99 10.69 5.62
N VAL A 115 17.13 11.05 6.20
CA VAL A 115 18.01 12.10 5.69
C VAL A 115 19.33 11.46 5.29
N PHE A 116 19.81 11.83 4.10
CA PHE A 116 21.12 11.43 3.61
C PHE A 116 21.98 12.64 3.25
N GLY A 117 23.29 12.46 3.32
CA GLY A 117 24.27 13.51 2.99
C GLY A 117 24.77 14.28 4.21
N ASP A 118 25.52 15.35 3.95
CA ASP A 118 26.10 16.22 4.98
C ASP A 118 25.30 17.52 5.06
N ARG A 119 24.45 17.60 6.09
CA ARG A 119 23.60 18.76 6.32
C ARG A 119 24.41 20.02 6.61
N GLU A 120 25.46 19.91 7.41
CA GLU A 120 26.26 21.08 7.80
C GLU A 120 27.07 21.62 6.62
N ALA A 121 27.66 20.75 5.80
CA ALA A 121 28.36 21.18 4.60
C ALA A 121 27.40 21.84 3.60
N THR A 122 26.19 21.29 3.46
CA THR A 122 25.13 21.88 2.63
C THR A 122 24.74 23.27 3.14
N ASP A 123 24.46 23.41 4.44
CA ASP A 123 24.08 24.69 5.07
C ASP A 123 25.19 25.76 4.90
N ARG A 124 26.46 25.36 5.06
CA ARG A 124 27.61 26.25 4.80
C ARG A 124 27.67 26.70 3.34
N ALA A 125 27.46 25.77 2.39
CA ALA A 125 27.48 26.09 0.96
C ALA A 125 26.36 27.06 0.58
N PHE A 126 25.14 26.86 1.09
CA PHE A 126 24.02 27.78 0.85
C PHE A 126 24.25 29.16 1.47
N THR A 127 24.86 29.23 2.67
CA THR A 127 25.17 30.51 3.33
C THR A 127 26.20 31.33 2.56
N ALA A 128 27.16 30.66 1.92
CA ALA A 128 28.24 31.31 1.18
C ALA A 128 27.90 31.61 -0.29
N ALA A 129 26.73 31.20 -0.79
CA ALA A 129 26.38 31.32 -2.20
C ALA A 129 26.02 32.76 -2.58
N ASP A 130 26.56 33.25 -3.71
CA ASP A 130 26.21 34.56 -4.27
C ASP A 130 24.74 34.64 -4.72
N HIS A 131 24.17 33.49 -5.12
CA HIS A 131 22.81 33.36 -5.59
C HIS A 131 22.17 32.06 -5.10
N VAL A 132 20.93 32.18 -4.62
CA VAL A 132 20.10 31.04 -4.20
C VAL A 132 18.78 31.11 -4.96
N VAL A 133 18.41 30.00 -5.61
CA VAL A 133 17.13 29.85 -6.30
C VAL A 133 16.35 28.73 -5.60
N LYS A 134 15.08 28.98 -5.31
CA LYS A 134 14.15 28.01 -4.76
C LYS A 134 13.01 27.79 -5.74
N MET A 135 12.64 26.53 -5.92
CA MET A 135 11.47 26.13 -6.70
C MET A 135 10.80 24.94 -6.04
N ASP A 136 9.47 24.93 -6.04
CA ASP A 136 8.66 23.83 -5.57
C ASP A 136 8.14 23.05 -6.79
N PHE A 137 8.28 21.73 -6.77
CA PHE A 137 7.87 20.84 -7.86
C PHE A 137 6.87 19.81 -7.35
N HIS A 138 5.82 19.58 -8.14
CA HIS A 138 4.90 18.48 -7.94
C HIS A 138 5.12 17.43 -9.05
N ILE A 139 5.66 16.28 -8.67
CA ILE A 139 5.79 15.13 -9.58
C ILE A 139 4.51 14.33 -9.52
N ALA A 140 3.72 14.38 -10.60
CA ALA A 140 2.44 13.70 -10.64
C ALA A 140 2.59 12.18 -10.47
N ARG A 141 1.58 11.57 -9.83
CA ARG A 141 1.47 10.11 -9.74
C ARG A 141 1.25 9.53 -11.14
N CYS A 142 2.17 8.68 -11.58
CA CYS A 142 2.09 7.97 -12.85
C CYS A 142 2.03 6.46 -12.61
N THR A 143 1.53 5.71 -13.59
CA THR A 143 1.59 4.25 -13.62
C THR A 143 2.28 3.78 -14.89
N ALA A 144 2.72 2.53 -14.93
CA ALA A 144 3.43 1.99 -16.11
C ALA A 144 2.51 1.75 -17.32
N VAL A 145 1.19 1.63 -17.10
CA VAL A 145 0.17 1.38 -18.13
C VAL A 145 0.57 0.26 -19.11
N ALA A 146 1.02 -0.88 -18.59
CA ALA A 146 1.40 -2.02 -19.42
C ALA A 146 0.21 -2.50 -20.28
N ILE A 147 0.47 -2.81 -21.56
CA ILE A 147 -0.57 -3.24 -22.50
C ILE A 147 -1.21 -4.57 -22.05
N GLU A 148 -0.41 -5.48 -21.49
CA GLU A 148 -0.89 -6.71 -20.88
C GLU A 148 -1.18 -6.47 -19.38
N PRO A 149 -2.42 -6.70 -18.91
CA PRO A 149 -2.77 -6.62 -17.49
C PRO A 149 -2.13 -7.76 -16.67
N ARG A 150 -2.03 -7.55 -15.36
CA ARG A 150 -1.62 -8.62 -14.43
C ARG A 150 -2.67 -9.73 -14.40
N ALA A 151 -2.22 -10.97 -14.55
CA ALA A 151 -3.04 -12.18 -14.42
C ALA A 151 -2.22 -13.30 -13.77
N ALA A 152 -2.92 -14.27 -13.17
CA ALA A 152 -2.32 -15.48 -12.61
C ALA A 152 -3.21 -16.70 -12.93
N LEU A 153 -2.58 -17.87 -13.08
CA LEU A 153 -3.25 -19.15 -13.22
C LEU A 153 -2.77 -20.07 -12.09
N GLY A 154 -3.69 -20.47 -11.21
CA GLY A 154 -3.44 -21.49 -10.20
C GLY A 154 -3.96 -22.85 -10.67
N HIS A 155 -3.18 -23.90 -10.45
CA HIS A 155 -3.60 -25.29 -10.67
C HIS A 155 -3.19 -26.11 -9.45
N TYR A 156 -4.18 -26.58 -8.70
CA TYR A 156 -3.97 -27.47 -7.57
C TYR A 156 -3.79 -28.91 -8.05
N ASP A 157 -2.67 -29.52 -7.68
CA ASP A 157 -2.39 -30.93 -7.89
C ASP A 157 -2.74 -31.74 -6.64
N ALA A 158 -3.88 -32.43 -6.71
CA ALA A 158 -4.37 -33.27 -5.61
C ALA A 158 -3.43 -34.44 -5.27
N ALA A 159 -2.57 -34.89 -6.19
CA ALA A 159 -1.63 -35.98 -5.91
C ALA A 159 -0.47 -35.54 -5.03
N THR A 160 -0.05 -34.28 -5.17
CA THR A 160 1.05 -33.70 -4.37
C THR A 160 0.56 -32.80 -3.24
N GLY A 161 -0.72 -32.41 -3.27
CA GLY A 161 -1.33 -31.50 -2.32
C GLY A 161 -0.82 -30.06 -2.46
N ARG A 162 -0.43 -29.64 -3.67
CA ARG A 162 0.22 -28.35 -3.94
C ARG A 162 -0.50 -27.58 -5.04
#